data_AF-A0A969E3Z8-F1
#
_entry.id   AF-A0A969E3Z8-F1
#
_cell.length_a   1.000
_cell.length_b   1.000
_cell.length_c   1.000
_cell.angle_alpha   90.00
_cell.angle_beta   90.00
_cell.angle_gamma   90.00
#
_symmetry.space_group_name_H-M   'P 1'
#
loop_
_entity.id
_entity.type
_entity.pdbx_description
1 polymer ?
#
loop_
_entity_poly.entity_id
_entity_poly.type
_entity_poly.pdbx_seq_one_letter_code
_entity_poly.pdbx_strand_id
1 'polypeptide(L)'
;MMKGVAYTLQIADAGRELYKSDGTAAGSSIVKDINVGTGVGVNTELFVASNNVLYFAGNDGTTGTELWKSDGTTAGTVLVKELNPGTDNGNPRRFVEFKEKIYFNAASPQGVELWETDGTTAGTKIVADINPAAMGNSNPDRIIATKDGVYFFAQEDGSLYDFYKYDGTTLTKLIDANAAASTVNTNYAVFSDAIYFSISGKLFRSNGTAAGTFAVASKITGSIDPASITNITKVGNLVYFNGTLDSGAELYKFNPVALTSTNEIVIEDIKAYPNPTQGILYIAQDYLNADYTITDATGATLQKGIIKATQIQLPDYYGMQILRIAKNEKMYIKNSST
;
A
#
# COMPACT_ATOMS: atom_id res chain seq x y z
N MET A 1 11.31 -11.91 -3.23
CA MET A 1 12.42 -12.87 -3.02
C MET A 1 11.84 -14.12 -2.35
N MET A 2 12.20 -15.31 -2.80
CA MET A 2 11.80 -16.59 -2.21
C MET A 2 13.03 -17.50 -2.17
N LYS A 3 13.34 -18.12 -1.03
CA LYS A 3 14.58 -18.92 -0.84
C LYS A 3 15.88 -18.19 -1.25
N GLY A 4 15.95 -16.87 -1.03
CA GLY A 4 17.12 -16.06 -1.42
C GLY A 4 17.23 -15.76 -2.92
N VAL A 5 16.23 -16.15 -3.72
CA VAL A 5 16.16 -15.92 -5.16
C VAL A 5 15.16 -14.80 -5.47
N ALA A 6 15.57 -13.85 -6.30
CA ALA A 6 14.71 -12.81 -6.82
C ALA A 6 13.84 -13.36 -7.95
N TYR A 7 12.59 -12.94 -8.00
CA TYR A 7 11.67 -13.27 -9.08
C TYR A 7 11.26 -11.98 -9.76
N THR A 8 11.27 -12.02 -11.08
CA THR A 8 11.09 -10.86 -11.94
C THR A 8 10.29 -11.25 -13.17
N LEU A 9 9.66 -10.26 -13.79
CA LEU A 9 9.06 -10.41 -15.11
C LEU A 9 10.04 -9.90 -16.13
N GLN A 10 10.32 -10.71 -17.15
CA GLN A 10 11.22 -10.30 -18.21
C GLN A 10 10.58 -10.54 -19.57
N ILE A 11 10.66 -9.53 -20.44
CA ILE A 11 10.34 -9.66 -21.85
C ILE A 11 11.57 -10.28 -22.54
N ALA A 12 11.39 -11.47 -23.11
CA ALA A 12 12.38 -12.15 -23.95
C ALA A 12 11.74 -12.54 -25.28
N ASP A 13 12.44 -13.31 -26.11
CA ASP A 13 11.88 -13.90 -27.34
C ASP A 13 10.63 -14.75 -27.06
N ALA A 14 10.47 -15.22 -25.81
CA ALA A 14 9.29 -15.92 -25.31
C ALA A 14 8.18 -15.00 -24.74
N GLY A 15 8.22 -13.70 -25.03
CA GLY A 15 7.32 -12.72 -24.41
C GLY A 15 7.58 -12.51 -22.91
N ARG A 16 6.56 -12.11 -22.13
CA ARG A 16 6.72 -11.72 -20.72
C ARG A 16 6.36 -12.86 -19.78
N GLU A 17 7.40 -13.45 -19.18
CA GLU A 17 7.32 -14.67 -18.38
C GLU A 17 7.89 -14.51 -16.96
N LEU A 18 7.70 -15.53 -16.12
CA LEU A 18 8.28 -15.59 -14.78
C LEU A 18 9.74 -16.03 -14.85
N TYR A 19 10.64 -15.17 -14.38
CA TYR A 19 12.07 -15.42 -14.26
C TYR A 19 12.50 -15.50 -12.80
N LYS A 20 13.56 -16.27 -12.56
CA LYS A 20 14.28 -16.33 -11.30
C LYS A 20 15.71 -15.86 -11.49
N SER A 21 16.27 -15.18 -10.49
CA SER A 21 17.61 -14.60 -10.52
C SER A 21 18.27 -14.62 -9.15
N ASP A 22 19.56 -14.93 -9.09
CA ASP A 22 20.42 -14.73 -7.91
C ASP A 22 21.12 -13.36 -7.89
N GLY A 23 20.77 -12.48 -8.84
CA GLY A 23 21.41 -11.18 -9.04
C GLY A 23 22.56 -11.19 -10.06
N THR A 24 22.89 -12.35 -10.64
CA THR A 24 23.87 -12.48 -11.72
C THR A 24 23.20 -12.83 -13.05
N ALA A 25 23.83 -12.46 -14.17
CA ALA A 25 23.34 -12.84 -15.49
C ALA A 25 23.31 -14.38 -15.68
N ALA A 26 24.32 -15.10 -15.16
CA ALA A 26 24.41 -16.55 -15.26
C ALA A 26 23.40 -17.29 -14.38
N GLY A 27 23.04 -16.71 -13.22
CA GLY A 27 22.02 -17.25 -12.32
C GLY A 27 20.61 -16.77 -12.63
N SER A 28 20.40 -16.11 -13.76
CA SER A 28 19.08 -15.65 -14.23
C SER A 28 18.54 -16.60 -15.29
N SER A 29 17.35 -17.16 -15.07
CA SER A 29 16.71 -18.06 -16.02
C SER A 29 15.20 -17.97 -15.95
N ILE A 30 14.53 -18.33 -17.05
CA ILE A 30 13.08 -18.53 -17.05
C ILE A 30 12.71 -19.67 -16.09
N VAL A 31 11.59 -19.53 -15.38
CA VAL A 31 11.04 -20.59 -14.53
C VAL A 31 10.18 -21.53 -15.38
N LYS A 32 9.29 -20.96 -16.18
CA LYS A 32 8.45 -21.64 -17.17
C LYS A 32 8.02 -20.61 -18.21
N ASP A 33 8.02 -21.03 -19.46
CA ASP A 33 7.30 -20.35 -20.55
C ASP A 33 5.83 -20.76 -20.43
N ILE A 34 5.00 -19.89 -19.85
CA ILE A 34 3.59 -20.18 -19.59
C ILE A 34 2.78 -19.98 -20.87
N ASN A 35 3.02 -18.89 -21.60
CA ASN A 35 2.36 -18.61 -22.88
C ASN A 35 3.33 -18.86 -24.05
N VAL A 36 3.37 -20.12 -24.49
CA VAL A 36 4.35 -20.60 -25.48
C VAL A 36 4.45 -19.68 -26.70
N GLY A 37 5.68 -19.29 -27.02
CA GLY A 37 5.97 -18.37 -28.14
C GLY A 37 6.11 -16.95 -27.63
N THR A 38 5.67 -15.94 -28.39
CA THR A 38 5.86 -14.52 -28.00
C THR A 38 4.72 -13.99 -27.11
N GLY A 39 3.96 -14.89 -26.47
CA GLY A 39 2.79 -14.55 -25.69
C GLY A 39 3.13 -13.90 -24.35
N VAL A 40 2.13 -13.38 -23.65
CA VAL A 40 2.33 -12.85 -22.29
C VAL A 40 1.83 -13.90 -21.30
N GLY A 41 2.74 -14.64 -20.69
CA GLY A 41 2.44 -15.65 -19.67
C GLY A 41 2.18 -15.09 -18.29
N VAL A 42 2.75 -13.94 -17.95
CA VAL A 42 2.50 -13.26 -16.66
C VAL A 42 2.13 -11.81 -16.89
N ASN A 43 0.93 -11.43 -16.44
CA ASN A 43 0.33 -10.15 -16.83
C ASN A 43 0.68 -8.95 -15.94
N THR A 44 1.12 -9.18 -14.70
CA THR A 44 1.34 -8.09 -13.73
C THR A 44 2.51 -8.38 -12.80
N GLU A 45 3.19 -7.33 -12.33
CA GLU A 45 4.22 -7.42 -11.26
C GLU A 45 3.62 -7.70 -9.87
N LEU A 46 2.29 -7.84 -9.77
CA LEU A 46 1.61 -8.08 -8.51
C LEU A 46 1.60 -9.58 -8.23
N PHE A 47 2.61 -10.04 -7.52
CA PHE A 47 2.69 -11.40 -6.98
C PHE A 47 2.96 -11.36 -5.47
N VAL A 48 2.55 -12.42 -4.77
CA VAL A 48 2.86 -12.63 -3.35
C VAL A 48 3.63 -13.93 -3.20
N ALA A 49 4.58 -13.96 -2.26
CA ALA A 49 5.24 -15.19 -1.84
C ALA A 49 4.72 -15.57 -0.44
N SER A 50 4.25 -16.80 -0.28
CA SER A 50 3.89 -17.39 1.01
C SER A 50 4.40 -18.82 1.04
N ASN A 51 5.01 -19.24 2.16
CA ASN A 51 5.48 -20.61 2.37
C ASN A 51 6.31 -21.20 1.22
N ASN A 52 7.18 -20.38 0.62
CA ASN A 52 7.98 -20.72 -0.56
C ASN A 52 7.17 -21.11 -1.81
N VAL A 53 6.00 -20.51 -1.96
CA VAL A 53 5.18 -20.54 -3.17
C VAL A 53 4.87 -19.11 -3.58
N LEU A 54 5.09 -18.80 -4.86
CA LEU A 54 4.64 -17.57 -5.49
C LEU A 54 3.25 -17.75 -6.04
N TYR A 55 2.39 -16.76 -5.84
CA TYR A 55 1.05 -16.67 -6.42
C TYR A 55 0.97 -15.43 -7.31
N PHE A 56 0.42 -15.58 -8.51
CA PHE A 56 0.42 -14.53 -9.52
C PHE A 56 -0.70 -14.75 -10.56
N ALA A 57 -0.98 -13.70 -11.34
CA ALA A 57 -1.85 -13.76 -12.50
C ALA A 57 -1.09 -14.28 -13.72
N GLY A 58 -1.44 -15.49 -14.18
CA GLY A 58 -0.80 -16.16 -15.32
C GLY A 58 -1.78 -16.46 -16.45
N ASN A 59 -1.30 -16.53 -17.69
CA ASN A 59 -2.12 -16.77 -18.88
C ASN A 59 -1.39 -17.74 -19.81
N ASP A 60 -1.94 -18.91 -20.07
CA ASP A 60 -1.29 -19.93 -20.92
C ASP A 60 -1.65 -19.83 -22.42
N GLY A 61 -2.35 -18.76 -22.80
CA GLY A 61 -2.87 -18.55 -24.15
C GLY A 61 -4.18 -19.28 -24.44
N THR A 62 -4.68 -20.11 -23.51
CA THR A 62 -5.91 -20.92 -23.70
C THR A 62 -7.00 -20.64 -22.69
N THR A 63 -6.66 -20.39 -21.42
CA THR A 63 -7.63 -20.22 -20.32
C THR A 63 -7.77 -18.77 -19.85
N GLY A 64 -7.27 -17.81 -20.62
CA GLY A 64 -7.19 -16.41 -20.17
C GLY A 64 -6.27 -16.22 -18.96
N THR A 65 -6.43 -15.09 -18.27
CA THR A 65 -5.57 -14.68 -17.14
C THR A 65 -6.16 -15.11 -15.80
N GLU A 66 -5.56 -16.13 -15.21
CA GLU A 66 -6.08 -16.86 -14.06
C GLU A 66 -5.09 -16.95 -12.89
N LEU A 67 -5.48 -17.63 -11.81
CA LEU A 67 -4.62 -17.82 -10.64
C LEU A 67 -3.60 -18.92 -10.87
N TRP A 68 -2.32 -18.56 -10.86
CA TRP A 68 -1.20 -19.48 -10.97
C TRP A 68 -0.34 -19.47 -9.71
N LYS A 69 0.39 -20.57 -9.52
CA LYS A 69 1.41 -20.67 -8.48
C LYS A 69 2.73 -21.23 -9.01
N SER A 70 3.84 -20.94 -8.33
CA SER A 70 5.16 -21.49 -8.62
C SER A 70 5.99 -21.73 -7.35
N ASP A 71 6.69 -22.85 -7.27
CA ASP A 71 7.72 -23.13 -6.25
C ASP A 71 9.15 -22.78 -6.72
N GLY A 72 9.27 -22.14 -7.89
CA GLY A 72 10.55 -21.84 -8.55
C GLY A 72 11.04 -22.88 -9.55
N THR A 73 10.27 -23.95 -9.78
CA THR A 73 10.52 -24.98 -10.79
C THR A 73 9.46 -24.97 -11.87
N THR A 74 9.80 -25.46 -13.07
CA THR A 74 8.85 -25.60 -14.18
C THR A 74 7.69 -26.54 -13.81
N ALA A 75 7.98 -27.64 -13.12
CA ALA A 75 6.97 -28.63 -12.70
C ALA A 75 6.01 -28.08 -11.62
N GLY A 76 6.53 -27.28 -10.69
CA GLY A 76 5.73 -26.62 -9.67
C GLY A 76 5.05 -25.33 -10.14
N THR A 77 5.22 -24.93 -11.41
CA THR A 77 4.56 -23.76 -12.00
C THR A 77 3.28 -24.17 -12.71
N VAL A 78 2.16 -24.04 -12.01
CA VAL A 78 0.87 -24.61 -12.39
C VAL A 78 -0.29 -23.65 -12.15
N LEU A 79 -1.34 -23.80 -12.96
CA LEU A 79 -2.65 -23.20 -12.74
C LEU A 79 -3.24 -23.74 -11.43
N VAL A 80 -3.68 -22.86 -10.55
CA VAL A 80 -4.38 -23.23 -9.31
C VAL A 80 -5.86 -23.42 -9.59
N LYS A 81 -6.46 -22.47 -10.30
CA LYS A 81 -7.89 -22.47 -10.65
C LYS A 81 -8.15 -21.51 -11.80
N GLU A 82 -8.98 -21.95 -12.75
CA GLU A 82 -9.72 -21.06 -13.66
C GLU A 82 -10.83 -20.39 -12.84
N LEU A 83 -10.61 -19.14 -12.44
CA LEU A 83 -11.56 -18.33 -11.70
C LEU A 83 -12.71 -17.90 -12.62
N ASN A 84 -12.38 -17.61 -13.89
CA ASN A 84 -13.35 -17.30 -14.92
C ASN A 84 -13.20 -18.29 -16.10
N PRO A 85 -14.03 -19.35 -16.18
CA PRO A 85 -13.81 -20.46 -17.11
C PRO A 85 -13.79 -20.04 -18.59
N GLY A 86 -13.00 -20.75 -19.40
CA GLY A 86 -12.90 -20.54 -20.84
C GLY A 86 -11.83 -19.51 -21.20
N THR A 87 -12.10 -18.65 -22.19
CA THR A 87 -11.14 -17.62 -22.65
C THR A 87 -11.28 -16.29 -21.91
N ASP A 88 -12.21 -16.20 -20.97
CA ASP A 88 -12.39 -15.01 -20.15
C ASP A 88 -11.26 -14.88 -19.12
N ASN A 89 -11.18 -13.73 -18.45
CA ASN A 89 -10.11 -13.47 -17.48
C ASN A 89 -10.66 -13.33 -16.08
N GLY A 90 -10.08 -14.07 -15.13
CA GLY A 90 -10.24 -13.87 -13.69
C GLY A 90 -9.44 -12.66 -13.17
N ASN A 91 -8.31 -12.32 -13.80
CA ASN A 91 -7.46 -11.17 -13.46
C ASN A 91 -7.17 -11.02 -11.95
N PRO A 92 -6.65 -12.07 -11.27
CA PRO A 92 -6.39 -12.00 -9.84
C PRO A 92 -5.30 -10.95 -9.52
N ARG A 93 -5.54 -10.11 -8.52
CA ARG A 93 -4.65 -8.98 -8.17
C ARG A 93 -4.76 -8.62 -6.68
N ARG A 94 -3.83 -7.76 -6.23
CA ARG A 94 -3.77 -7.24 -4.85
C ARG A 94 -3.66 -8.37 -3.81
N PHE A 95 -2.76 -9.30 -4.10
CA PHE A 95 -2.52 -10.44 -3.23
C PHE A 95 -1.98 -10.02 -1.86
N VAL A 96 -2.54 -10.58 -0.80
CA VAL A 96 -2.01 -10.49 0.56
C VAL A 96 -2.04 -11.86 1.23
N GLU A 97 -1.13 -12.09 2.17
CA GLU A 97 -1.12 -13.31 2.99
C GLU A 97 -1.74 -13.04 4.36
N PHE A 98 -2.63 -13.92 4.79
CA PHE A 98 -3.16 -13.93 6.16
C PHE A 98 -3.45 -15.37 6.61
N LYS A 99 -2.92 -15.77 7.77
CA LYS A 99 -3.09 -17.13 8.33
C LYS A 99 -2.82 -18.25 7.30
N GLU A 100 -1.66 -18.16 6.62
CA GLU A 100 -1.20 -19.15 5.62
C GLU A 100 -2.09 -19.30 4.38
N LYS A 101 -3.08 -18.42 4.21
CA LYS A 101 -3.88 -18.31 2.99
C LYS A 101 -3.55 -17.02 2.25
N ILE A 102 -3.76 -17.05 0.94
CA ILE A 102 -3.65 -15.87 0.09
C ILE A 102 -5.05 -15.33 -0.19
N TYR A 103 -5.20 -14.01 -0.04
CA TYR A 103 -6.40 -13.26 -0.32
C TYR A 103 -6.16 -12.29 -1.47
N PHE A 104 -7.13 -12.17 -2.38
CA PHE A 104 -6.98 -11.37 -3.60
C PHE A 104 -8.32 -10.96 -4.19
N ASN A 105 -8.31 -9.92 -5.01
CA ASN A 105 -9.44 -9.52 -5.85
C ASN A 105 -9.40 -10.31 -7.16
N ALA A 106 -10.53 -10.87 -7.60
CA ALA A 106 -10.64 -11.48 -8.92
C ALA A 106 -12.09 -11.51 -9.45
N ALA A 107 -12.20 -11.54 -10.78
CA ALA A 107 -13.44 -11.71 -11.53
C ALA A 107 -13.81 -13.19 -11.68
N SER A 108 -15.11 -13.43 -11.81
CA SER A 108 -15.72 -14.73 -12.08
C SER A 108 -17.11 -14.52 -12.68
N PRO A 109 -17.83 -15.58 -13.08
CA PRO A 109 -19.24 -15.45 -13.49
C PRO A 109 -20.17 -14.89 -12.41
N GLN A 110 -19.73 -14.87 -11.14
CA GLN A 110 -20.47 -14.26 -10.02
C GLN A 110 -20.16 -12.77 -9.84
N GLY A 111 -19.22 -12.20 -10.60
CA GLY A 111 -18.73 -10.84 -10.41
C GLY A 111 -17.30 -10.78 -9.85
N VAL A 112 -16.86 -9.57 -9.54
CA VAL A 112 -15.54 -9.25 -8.97
C VAL A 112 -15.64 -9.22 -7.45
N GLU A 113 -15.04 -10.23 -6.82
CA GLU A 113 -15.16 -10.47 -5.37
C GLU A 113 -13.79 -10.64 -4.69
N LEU A 114 -13.82 -10.77 -3.36
CA LEU A 114 -12.66 -11.15 -2.56
C LEU A 114 -12.57 -12.68 -2.55
N TRP A 115 -11.43 -13.20 -2.98
CA TRP A 115 -11.13 -14.61 -3.01
C TRP A 115 -10.10 -14.98 -1.94
N GLU A 116 -10.18 -16.21 -1.46
CA GLU A 116 -9.11 -16.87 -0.70
C GLU A 116 -8.62 -18.13 -1.40
N THR A 117 -7.36 -18.50 -1.17
CA THR A 117 -6.77 -19.76 -1.61
C THR A 117 -5.76 -20.30 -0.60
N ASP A 118 -5.74 -21.61 -0.43
CA ASP A 118 -4.66 -22.37 0.23
C ASP A 118 -3.65 -22.94 -0.79
N GLY A 119 -3.78 -22.54 -2.05
CA GLY A 119 -2.99 -23.05 -3.18
C GLY A 119 -3.54 -24.31 -3.84
N THR A 120 -4.72 -24.79 -3.45
CA THR A 120 -5.44 -25.87 -4.12
C THR A 120 -6.69 -25.35 -4.83
N THR A 121 -7.14 -26.05 -5.88
CA THR A 121 -8.39 -25.69 -6.58
C THR A 121 -9.61 -25.73 -5.65
N ALA A 122 -9.67 -26.69 -4.73
CA ALA A 122 -10.77 -26.87 -3.78
C ALA A 122 -10.78 -25.79 -2.69
N GLY A 123 -9.60 -25.38 -2.21
CA GLY A 123 -9.46 -24.30 -1.24
C GLY A 123 -9.52 -22.90 -1.87
N THR A 124 -9.65 -22.78 -3.19
CA THR A 124 -9.78 -21.50 -3.89
C THR A 124 -11.25 -21.12 -4.08
N LYS A 125 -11.72 -20.12 -3.32
CA LYS A 125 -13.15 -19.75 -3.26
C LYS A 125 -13.34 -18.28 -2.90
N ILE A 126 -14.53 -17.76 -3.20
CA ILE A 126 -14.97 -16.44 -2.73
C ILE A 126 -15.09 -16.47 -1.20
N VAL A 127 -14.57 -15.44 -0.53
CA VAL A 127 -14.61 -15.28 0.93
C VAL A 127 -16.04 -15.10 1.42
N ALA A 128 -16.74 -14.13 0.82
CA ALA A 128 -18.15 -13.85 1.02
C ALA A 128 -18.65 -13.04 -0.19
N ASP A 129 -19.92 -13.20 -0.53
CA ASP A 129 -20.60 -12.35 -1.50
C ASP A 129 -21.01 -11.05 -0.80
N ILE A 130 -20.30 -9.97 -1.13
CA ILE A 130 -20.47 -8.66 -0.49
C ILE A 130 -21.57 -7.86 -1.19
N ASN A 131 -21.78 -8.08 -2.49
CA ASN A 131 -22.85 -7.45 -3.27
C ASN A 131 -23.78 -8.54 -3.81
N PRO A 132 -24.80 -8.96 -3.04
CA PRO A 132 -25.64 -10.11 -3.36
C PRO A 132 -26.63 -9.86 -4.51
N ALA A 133 -26.59 -8.69 -5.16
CA ALA A 133 -27.32 -8.47 -6.39
C ALA A 133 -26.84 -9.45 -7.47
N ALA A 134 -27.72 -9.89 -8.37
CA ALA A 134 -27.33 -10.82 -9.43
C ALA A 134 -26.22 -10.21 -10.31
N MET A 135 -25.01 -10.78 -10.25
CA MET A 135 -23.78 -10.24 -10.86
C MET A 135 -23.27 -8.93 -10.24
N GLY A 136 -23.53 -8.70 -8.95
CA GLY A 136 -22.95 -7.61 -8.19
C GLY A 136 -21.43 -7.71 -8.18
N ASN A 137 -20.75 -6.60 -8.48
CA ASN A 137 -19.31 -6.51 -8.33
C ASN A 137 -19.04 -5.77 -7.04
N SER A 138 -18.46 -6.44 -6.04
CA SER A 138 -17.99 -5.76 -4.84
C SER A 138 -16.65 -5.04 -5.02
N ASN A 139 -15.94 -5.33 -6.11
CA ASN A 139 -14.69 -4.68 -6.50
C ASN A 139 -13.65 -4.50 -5.37
N PRO A 140 -13.27 -5.55 -4.60
CA PRO A 140 -12.37 -5.34 -3.46
C PRO A 140 -11.03 -4.66 -3.82
N ASP A 141 -10.73 -3.59 -3.11
CA ASP A 141 -9.58 -2.71 -3.36
C ASP A 141 -8.81 -2.43 -2.06
N ARG A 142 -7.55 -2.03 -2.24
CA ARG A 142 -6.64 -1.60 -1.17
C ARG A 142 -6.54 -2.68 -0.09
N ILE A 143 -6.41 -3.92 -0.55
CA ILE A 143 -6.37 -5.08 0.33
C ILE A 143 -5.05 -5.05 1.10
N ILE A 144 -5.13 -5.11 2.42
CA ILE A 144 -4.00 -5.29 3.32
C ILE A 144 -4.28 -6.42 4.30
N ALA A 145 -3.23 -7.12 4.73
CA ALA A 145 -3.31 -8.04 5.85
C ALA A 145 -2.59 -7.45 7.07
N THR A 146 -3.18 -7.64 8.24
CA THR A 146 -2.55 -7.37 9.55
C THR A 146 -2.52 -8.67 10.34
N LYS A 147 -2.08 -8.61 11.61
CA LYS A 147 -2.13 -9.76 12.52
C LYS A 147 -3.55 -10.29 12.79
N ASP A 148 -4.59 -9.49 12.56
CA ASP A 148 -5.95 -9.78 13.04
C ASP A 148 -7.01 -9.85 11.93
N GLY A 149 -6.64 -9.57 10.68
CA GLY A 149 -7.54 -9.76 9.55
C GLY A 149 -7.00 -9.22 8.24
N VAL A 150 -7.78 -9.45 7.20
CA VAL A 150 -7.66 -8.83 5.88
C VAL A 150 -8.62 -7.65 5.83
N TYR A 151 -8.09 -6.46 5.55
CA TYR A 151 -8.84 -5.22 5.47
C TYR A 151 -8.85 -4.72 4.04
N PHE A 152 -9.99 -4.20 3.60
CA PHE A 152 -10.17 -3.80 2.22
C PHE A 152 -11.39 -2.90 2.08
N PHE A 153 -11.46 -2.20 0.96
CA PHE A 153 -12.62 -1.47 0.54
C PHE A 153 -13.43 -2.31 -0.45
N ALA A 154 -14.75 -2.37 -0.31
CA ALA A 154 -15.63 -3.01 -1.27
C ALA A 154 -16.97 -2.27 -1.43
N GLN A 155 -17.67 -2.54 -2.52
CA GLN A 155 -18.97 -1.97 -2.89
C GLN A 155 -20.08 -2.95 -2.50
N GLU A 156 -21.07 -2.50 -1.73
CA GLU A 156 -22.23 -3.35 -1.36
C GLU A 156 -23.39 -3.20 -2.35
N ASP A 157 -23.66 -1.97 -2.84
CA ASP A 157 -24.91 -1.66 -3.56
C ASP A 157 -24.73 -0.61 -4.69
N GLY A 158 -23.57 -0.59 -5.35
CA GLY A 158 -23.36 0.30 -6.49
C GLY A 158 -21.89 0.62 -6.74
N SER A 159 -21.56 1.92 -6.77
CA SER A 159 -20.20 2.40 -7.08
C SER A 159 -19.41 2.90 -5.87
N LEU A 160 -20.05 2.98 -4.70
CA LEU A 160 -19.47 3.54 -3.49
C LEU A 160 -18.87 2.43 -2.62
N TYR A 161 -17.73 2.76 -2.03
CA TYR A 161 -16.93 1.87 -1.23
C TYR A 161 -17.21 2.08 0.26
N ASP A 162 -17.37 0.95 0.93
CA ASP A 162 -17.34 0.79 2.37
C ASP A 162 -16.06 0.09 2.80
N PHE A 163 -15.74 0.15 4.08
CA PHE A 163 -14.53 -0.45 4.62
C PHE A 163 -14.85 -1.71 5.42
N TYR A 164 -14.18 -2.81 5.09
CA TYR A 164 -14.44 -4.13 5.64
C TYR A 164 -13.21 -4.75 6.28
N LYS A 165 -13.45 -5.74 7.14
CA LYS A 165 -12.47 -6.68 7.66
C LYS A 165 -12.98 -8.11 7.53
N TYR A 166 -12.12 -9.02 7.09
CA TYR A 166 -12.31 -10.46 7.21
C TYR A 166 -11.27 -11.06 8.17
N ASP A 167 -11.70 -11.74 9.22
CA ASP A 167 -10.80 -12.31 10.25
C ASP A 167 -10.38 -13.77 10.01
N GLY A 168 -10.74 -14.32 8.84
CA GLY A 168 -10.59 -15.73 8.48
C GLY A 168 -11.86 -16.56 8.70
N THR A 169 -12.89 -15.96 9.31
CA THR A 169 -14.19 -16.61 9.57
C THR A 169 -15.37 -15.69 9.30
N THR A 170 -15.30 -14.43 9.75
CA THR A 170 -16.40 -13.47 9.70
C THR A 170 -15.99 -12.24 8.90
N LEU A 171 -16.86 -11.84 7.97
CA LEU A 171 -16.80 -10.56 7.28
C LEU A 171 -17.54 -9.51 8.12
N THR A 172 -16.87 -8.41 8.42
CA THR A 172 -17.43 -7.30 9.20
C THR A 172 -17.30 -6.01 8.39
N LYS A 173 -18.42 -5.32 8.15
CA LYS A 173 -18.41 -3.91 7.71
C LYS A 173 -17.96 -3.03 8.89
N LEU A 174 -16.81 -2.39 8.76
CA LEU A 174 -16.24 -1.54 9.80
C LEU A 174 -16.83 -0.13 9.77
N ILE A 175 -17.07 0.41 8.58
CA ILE A 175 -17.75 1.68 8.38
C ILE A 175 -18.47 1.67 7.03
N ASP A 176 -19.70 2.18 7.05
CA ASP A 176 -20.47 2.57 5.86
C ASP A 176 -19.95 3.95 5.41
N ALA A 177 -18.95 3.93 4.54
CA ALA A 177 -18.19 5.12 4.18
C ALA A 177 -18.81 5.86 3.00
N ASN A 178 -19.64 5.18 2.19
CA ASN A 178 -20.28 5.73 1.00
C ASN A 178 -19.29 6.52 0.12
N ALA A 179 -18.08 5.98 -0.05
CA ALA A 179 -16.97 6.71 -0.63
C ALA A 179 -16.81 6.42 -2.12
N ALA A 180 -16.65 7.46 -2.94
CA ALA A 180 -16.26 7.24 -4.33
C ALA A 180 -14.86 6.60 -4.39
N ALA A 181 -14.63 5.72 -5.36
CA ALA A 181 -13.34 5.02 -5.52
C ALA A 181 -12.12 5.96 -5.54
N SER A 182 -12.29 7.15 -6.13
CA SER A 182 -11.25 8.17 -6.25
C SER A 182 -10.88 8.85 -4.93
N THR A 183 -11.70 8.71 -3.89
CA THR A 183 -11.47 9.33 -2.58
C THR A 183 -10.88 8.39 -1.55
N VAL A 184 -10.75 7.10 -1.89
CA VAL A 184 -10.13 6.08 -1.05
C VAL A 184 -8.63 6.00 -1.35
N ASN A 185 -7.81 6.25 -0.33
CA ASN A 185 -6.35 6.26 -0.48
C ASN A 185 -5.79 4.84 -0.72
N THR A 186 -4.67 4.76 -1.43
CA THR A 186 -3.90 3.53 -1.65
C THR A 186 -3.09 3.07 -0.45
N ASN A 187 -2.78 3.98 0.47
CA ASN A 187 -1.80 3.75 1.51
C ASN A 187 -2.45 3.58 2.88
N TYR A 188 -2.02 2.54 3.59
CA TYR A 188 -2.28 2.35 5.01
C TYR A 188 -0.99 2.52 5.80
N ALA A 189 -1.09 3.08 7.00
CA ALA A 189 -0.07 2.93 8.03
C ALA A 189 -0.60 1.99 9.11
N VAL A 190 0.10 0.87 9.33
CA VAL A 190 -0.18 -0.04 10.44
C VAL A 190 0.71 0.35 11.61
N PHE A 191 0.09 0.73 12.72
CA PHE A 191 0.80 1.09 13.95
C PHE A 191 0.21 0.31 15.13
N SER A 192 1.04 -0.56 15.73
CA SER A 192 0.58 -1.50 16.76
C SER A 192 -0.63 -2.29 16.23
N ASP A 193 -1.75 -2.23 16.92
CA ASP A 193 -2.99 -2.94 16.59
C ASP A 193 -4.00 -2.08 15.82
N ALA A 194 -3.58 -0.91 15.31
CA ALA A 194 -4.44 0.01 14.59
C ALA A 194 -3.93 0.27 13.18
N ILE A 195 -4.88 0.47 12.27
CA ILE A 195 -4.63 0.91 10.90
C ILE A 195 -5.10 2.35 10.72
N TYR A 196 -4.30 3.10 10.00
CA TYR A 196 -4.58 4.49 9.61
C TYR A 196 -4.67 4.56 8.10
N PHE A 197 -5.72 5.20 7.63
CA PHE A 197 -6.03 5.33 6.21
C PHE A 197 -6.80 6.63 5.99
N SER A 198 -6.96 7.04 4.73
CA SER A 198 -7.82 8.17 4.41
C SER A 198 -8.91 7.82 3.42
N ILE A 199 -10.06 8.43 3.65
CA ILE A 199 -11.24 8.39 2.80
C ILE A 199 -11.77 9.80 2.70
N SER A 200 -12.11 10.26 1.50
CA SER A 200 -12.72 11.59 1.29
C SER A 200 -11.88 12.72 1.88
N GLY A 201 -10.56 12.57 1.76
CA GLY A 201 -9.56 13.53 2.24
C GLY A 201 -9.42 13.61 3.76
N LYS A 202 -10.06 12.73 4.53
CA LYS A 202 -10.00 12.70 5.99
C LYS A 202 -9.21 11.50 6.49
N LEU A 203 -8.50 11.67 7.61
CA LEU A 203 -7.76 10.59 8.27
C LEU A 203 -8.70 9.79 9.17
N PHE A 204 -8.62 8.47 9.05
CA PHE A 204 -9.34 7.51 9.85
C PHE A 204 -8.37 6.60 10.61
N ARG A 205 -8.85 6.10 11.74
CA ARG A 205 -8.23 5.02 12.50
C ARG A 205 -9.22 3.86 12.58
N SER A 206 -8.74 2.63 12.47
CA SER A 206 -9.47 1.42 12.87
C SER A 206 -8.60 0.52 13.74
N ASN A 207 -9.21 -0.12 14.75
CA ASN A 207 -8.61 -1.22 15.52
C ASN A 207 -9.16 -2.60 15.12
N GLY A 208 -9.83 -2.69 13.96
CA GLY A 208 -10.48 -3.93 13.52
C GLY A 208 -11.90 -4.15 14.03
N THR A 209 -12.52 -3.15 14.66
CA THR A 209 -13.93 -3.18 15.06
C THR A 209 -14.66 -1.95 14.53
N ALA A 210 -15.98 -2.04 14.30
CA ALA A 210 -16.77 -0.90 13.85
C ALA A 210 -16.70 0.28 14.86
N ALA A 211 -16.85 -0.01 16.16
CA ALA A 211 -16.76 1.01 17.22
C ALA A 211 -15.38 1.68 17.32
N GLY A 212 -14.30 0.94 17.03
CA GLY A 212 -12.96 1.49 16.99
C GLY A 212 -12.53 2.02 15.63
N THR A 213 -13.46 2.13 14.67
CA THR A 213 -13.27 2.73 13.34
C THR A 213 -13.91 4.11 13.29
N PHE A 214 -13.11 5.17 13.25
CA PHE A 214 -13.60 6.54 13.30
C PHE A 214 -12.66 7.54 12.62
N ALA A 215 -13.21 8.68 12.20
CA ALA A 215 -12.42 9.80 11.71
C ALA A 215 -11.60 10.40 12.86
N VAL A 216 -10.29 10.51 12.68
CA VAL A 216 -9.35 11.04 13.68
C VAL A 216 -9.74 12.46 14.08
N ALA A 217 -10.17 13.29 13.12
CA ALA A 217 -10.68 14.65 13.35
C ALA A 217 -11.72 14.77 14.47
N SER A 218 -12.60 13.77 14.63
CA SER A 218 -13.65 13.75 15.65
C SER A 218 -13.14 13.73 17.10
N LYS A 219 -11.83 13.56 17.29
CA LYS A 219 -11.16 13.45 18.59
C LYS A 219 -10.11 14.55 18.81
N ILE A 220 -9.90 15.45 17.85
CA ILE A 220 -8.97 16.57 17.97
C ILE A 220 -9.62 17.66 18.84
N THR A 221 -8.99 18.05 19.94
CA THR A 221 -9.33 19.23 20.74
C THR A 221 -8.19 20.23 20.63
N GLY A 222 -8.42 21.35 19.95
CA GLY A 222 -7.45 22.47 19.93
C GLY A 222 -6.21 22.32 19.04
N SER A 223 -6.29 21.62 17.91
CA SER A 223 -5.24 21.62 16.88
C SER A 223 -5.84 21.49 15.48
N ILE A 224 -5.03 21.78 14.47
CA ILE A 224 -5.39 21.79 13.05
C ILE A 224 -6.01 20.46 12.59
N ASP A 225 -6.98 20.53 11.67
CA ASP A 225 -7.57 19.38 10.99
C ASP A 225 -7.31 19.50 9.48
N PRO A 226 -6.18 18.94 8.98
CA PRO A 226 -5.83 19.05 7.57
C PRO A 226 -6.83 18.29 6.69
N ALA A 227 -7.24 18.92 5.59
CA ALA A 227 -8.05 18.28 4.56
C ALA A 227 -7.18 17.53 3.54
N SER A 228 -7.80 16.86 2.57
CA SER A 228 -7.11 16.25 1.42
C SER A 228 -5.98 15.28 1.80
N ILE A 229 -6.19 14.51 2.87
CA ILE A 229 -5.15 13.64 3.43
C ILE A 229 -4.75 12.51 2.46
N THR A 230 -3.46 12.41 2.16
CA THR A 230 -2.87 11.42 1.26
C THR A 230 -1.52 10.89 1.78
N ASN A 231 -0.96 9.86 1.15
CA ASN A 231 0.41 9.34 1.42
C ASN A 231 0.69 9.04 2.90
N ILE A 232 -0.20 8.28 3.55
CA ILE A 232 -0.06 7.93 4.95
C ILE A 232 1.02 6.86 5.11
N THR A 233 1.98 7.08 6.00
CA THR A 233 3.04 6.11 6.30
C THR A 233 3.46 6.18 7.77
N LYS A 234 4.06 5.09 8.27
CA LYS A 234 4.63 5.02 9.62
C LYS A 234 6.15 5.20 9.54
N VAL A 235 6.69 6.06 10.39
CA VAL A 235 8.15 6.13 10.65
C VAL A 235 8.37 6.16 12.15
N GLY A 236 9.03 5.12 12.67
CA GLY A 236 9.22 4.94 14.11
C GLY A 236 7.89 4.88 14.87
N ASN A 237 7.72 5.78 15.84
CA ASN A 237 6.52 5.88 16.67
C ASN A 237 5.46 6.87 16.16
N LEU A 238 5.62 7.36 14.93
CA LEU A 238 4.81 8.44 14.38
C LEU A 238 4.17 8.00 13.07
N VAL A 239 2.98 8.53 12.82
CA VAL A 239 2.29 8.44 11.54
C VAL A 239 2.47 9.78 10.84
N TYR A 240 2.92 9.74 9.59
CA TYR A 240 3.13 10.87 8.71
C TYR A 240 2.13 10.82 7.57
N PHE A 241 1.68 11.98 7.10
CA PHE A 241 0.78 12.08 5.96
C PHE A 241 0.85 13.48 5.32
N ASN A 242 0.50 13.55 4.04
CA ASN A 242 0.26 14.83 3.38
C ASN A 242 -1.17 15.29 3.70
N GLY A 243 -1.38 16.58 3.90
CA GLY A 243 -2.71 17.18 4.02
C GLY A 243 -2.68 18.64 3.55
N THR A 244 -3.81 19.33 3.59
CA THR A 244 -3.92 20.74 3.19
C THR A 244 -4.58 21.55 4.30
N LEU A 245 -3.94 22.67 4.65
CA LEU A 245 -4.51 23.72 5.49
C LEU A 245 -4.30 25.05 4.75
N ASP A 246 -5.35 25.88 4.68
CA ASP A 246 -5.39 27.24 4.11
C ASP A 246 -4.74 27.49 2.73
N SER A 247 -3.40 27.38 2.63
CA SER A 247 -2.58 27.84 1.50
C SER A 247 -1.75 26.76 0.78
N GLY A 248 -1.82 25.49 1.17
CA GLY A 248 -1.11 24.45 0.42
C GLY A 248 -1.06 23.08 1.07
N ALA A 249 -0.46 22.14 0.34
CA ALA A 249 -0.19 20.81 0.85
C ALA A 249 1.05 20.81 1.76
N GLU A 250 0.91 20.26 2.96
CA GLU A 250 1.93 20.15 3.97
C GLU A 250 2.13 18.70 4.40
N LEU A 251 3.27 18.44 5.05
CA LEU A 251 3.54 17.19 5.74
C LEU A 251 3.15 17.31 7.22
N TYR A 252 2.27 16.44 7.67
CA TYR A 252 1.84 16.36 9.06
C TYR A 252 2.38 15.11 9.71
N LYS A 253 2.44 15.14 11.04
CA LYS A 253 2.65 13.95 11.85
C LYS A 253 1.82 13.98 13.12
N PHE A 254 1.58 12.81 13.66
CA PHE A 254 1.10 12.67 15.03
C PHE A 254 1.64 11.38 15.65
N ASN A 255 1.56 11.31 16.98
CA ASN A 255 1.88 10.11 17.73
C ASN A 255 0.60 9.34 18.06
N PRO A 256 0.38 8.15 17.47
CA PRO A 256 -0.75 7.29 17.79
C PRO A 256 -0.90 6.89 19.26
N VAL A 257 0.16 6.97 20.07
CA VAL A 257 0.09 6.69 21.52
C VAL A 257 -0.79 7.71 22.25
N ALA A 258 -0.99 8.91 21.68
CA ALA A 258 -2.00 9.86 22.16
C ALA A 258 -3.45 9.36 21.88
N LEU A 259 -3.65 8.29 21.10
CA LEU A 259 -4.97 7.77 20.70
C LEU A 259 -5.46 6.58 21.51
N THR A 260 -4.97 6.37 22.74
CA THR A 260 -5.70 5.49 23.67
C THR A 260 -7.13 6.03 23.80
N SER A 261 -8.14 5.16 23.84
CA SER A 261 -9.58 5.39 23.57
C SER A 261 -10.30 6.54 24.32
N THR A 262 -9.59 7.36 25.08
CA THR A 262 -10.06 8.45 25.93
C THR A 262 -9.26 9.76 25.78
N ASN A 263 -8.23 9.82 24.92
CA ASN A 263 -7.28 10.93 24.92
C ASN A 263 -7.44 11.90 23.74
N GLU A 264 -7.12 13.17 24.01
CA GLU A 264 -7.09 14.27 23.06
C GLU A 264 -6.00 14.07 21.99
N ILE A 265 -6.32 14.36 20.73
CA ILE A 265 -5.36 14.28 19.63
C ILE A 265 -4.68 15.62 19.43
N VAL A 266 -3.36 15.62 19.55
CA VAL A 266 -2.51 16.74 19.09
C VAL A 266 -1.89 16.34 17.75
N ILE A 267 -2.42 16.90 16.66
CA ILE A 267 -1.77 16.84 15.34
C ILE A 267 -0.73 17.95 15.31
N GLU A 268 0.53 17.56 15.11
CA GLU A 268 1.60 18.52 14.96
C GLU A 268 1.79 18.81 13.47
N ASP A 269 1.58 20.07 13.10
CA ASP A 269 2.14 20.64 11.88
C ASP A 269 3.67 20.51 11.94
N ILE A 270 4.24 19.89 10.92
CA ILE A 270 5.66 20.06 10.65
C ILE A 270 5.78 21.31 9.76
N LYS A 271 5.82 22.49 10.39
CA LYS A 271 5.99 23.76 9.67
C LYS A 271 7.33 23.80 8.93
N ALA A 272 7.31 23.41 7.67
CA ALA A 272 8.36 23.65 6.69
C ALA A 272 7.73 24.47 5.57
N TYR A 273 7.81 25.80 5.69
CA TYR A 273 6.88 26.71 5.03
C TYR A 273 7.54 27.96 4.47
N PRO A 274 7.48 28.19 3.14
CA PRO A 274 6.90 27.34 2.09
C PRO A 274 7.78 26.19 1.59
N ASN A 275 7.12 25.22 0.95
CA ASN A 275 7.68 24.33 -0.07
C ASN A 275 8.26 25.20 -1.21
N PRO A 276 9.59 25.25 -1.43
CA PRO A 276 10.16 26.12 -2.45
C PRO A 276 10.13 25.51 -3.84
N THR A 277 9.57 26.25 -4.78
CA THR A 277 9.84 26.12 -6.23
C THR A 277 11.28 26.45 -6.62
N GLN A 278 12.12 26.94 -5.68
CA GLN A 278 13.47 27.48 -5.95
C GLN A 278 14.58 26.93 -5.03
N GLY A 279 14.37 25.80 -4.36
CA GLY A 279 15.41 25.19 -3.51
C GLY A 279 15.64 25.86 -2.14
N ILE A 280 14.79 26.80 -1.69
CA ILE A 280 14.90 27.45 -0.36
C ILE A 280 13.95 26.83 0.65
N LEU A 281 14.44 26.01 1.58
CA LEU A 281 13.59 25.50 2.65
C LEU A 281 13.42 26.54 3.75
N TYR A 282 12.19 26.90 4.08
CA TYR A 282 11.93 27.84 5.17
C TYR A 282 11.66 27.10 6.49
N ILE A 283 12.24 27.62 7.57
CA ILE A 283 12.29 27.00 8.88
C ILE A 283 11.65 27.93 9.92
N ALA A 284 10.82 27.39 10.82
CA ALA A 284 10.22 28.16 11.90
C ALA A 284 11.29 28.80 12.82
N GLN A 285 10.99 30.00 13.35
CA GLN A 285 11.92 30.75 14.21
C GLN A 285 12.38 29.96 15.45
N ASP A 286 11.55 29.05 15.94
CA ASP A 286 11.87 28.20 17.10
C ASP A 286 13.10 27.31 16.87
N TYR A 287 13.54 27.09 15.62
CA TYR A 287 14.74 26.32 15.30
C TYR A 287 15.97 27.18 15.02
N LEU A 288 15.91 28.50 15.18
CA LEU A 288 17.10 29.33 15.10
C LEU A 288 18.16 28.84 16.11
N ASN A 289 19.41 28.86 15.65
CA ASN A 289 20.60 28.37 16.34
C ASN A 289 20.67 26.84 16.54
N ALA A 290 19.75 26.06 15.98
CA ALA A 290 19.87 24.60 15.96
C ALA A 290 20.85 24.14 14.88
N ASP A 291 21.60 23.06 15.15
CA ASP A 291 22.35 22.37 14.12
C ASP A 291 21.41 21.67 13.15
N TYR A 292 21.81 21.58 11.88
CA TYR A 292 21.11 20.82 10.87
C TYR A 292 22.06 20.02 9.98
N THR A 293 21.54 18.96 9.38
CA THR A 293 22.23 18.12 8.40
C THR A 293 21.26 17.72 7.30
N ILE A 294 21.65 17.84 6.04
CA ILE A 294 20.93 17.37 4.86
C ILE A 294 21.72 16.18 4.31
N THR A 295 21.07 15.03 4.13
CA THR A 295 21.66 13.83 3.52
C THR A 295 20.90 13.42 2.27
N ASP A 296 21.47 12.58 1.42
CA ASP A 296 20.71 11.84 0.42
C ASP A 296 19.97 10.64 1.04
N ALA A 297 19.27 9.86 0.20
CA ALA A 297 18.58 8.64 0.62
C ALA A 297 19.51 7.51 1.10
N THR A 298 20.81 7.55 0.76
CA THR A 298 21.81 6.58 1.23
C THR A 298 22.40 6.97 2.60
N GLY A 299 22.10 8.18 3.07
CA GLY A 299 22.66 8.76 4.29
C GLY A 299 23.95 9.56 4.07
N ALA A 300 24.39 9.74 2.83
CA ALA A 300 25.55 10.59 2.53
C ALA A 300 25.21 12.06 2.79
N THR A 301 26.06 12.76 3.54
CA THR A 301 25.82 14.17 3.89
C THR A 301 26.05 15.08 2.69
N LEU A 302 25.01 15.83 2.31
CA LEU A 302 25.02 16.83 1.25
C LEU A 302 25.34 18.23 1.79
N GLN A 303 24.83 18.58 2.97
CA GLN A 303 25.03 19.89 3.61
C GLN A 303 24.83 19.79 5.12
N LYS A 304 25.50 20.64 5.91
CA LYS A 304 25.24 20.77 7.36
C LYS A 304 25.57 22.18 7.83
N GLY A 305 25.00 22.61 8.94
CA GLY A 305 25.30 23.93 9.51
C GLY A 305 24.44 24.27 10.70
N ILE A 306 24.40 25.56 11.03
CA ILE A 306 23.53 26.12 12.08
C ILE A 306 22.47 26.97 11.39
N ILE A 307 21.21 26.87 11.84
CA ILE A 307 20.09 27.64 11.30
C ILE A 307 20.20 29.08 11.81
N LYS A 308 20.69 29.98 10.95
CA LYS A 308 20.90 31.41 11.28
C LYS A 308 19.75 32.32 10.86
N ALA A 309 18.89 31.82 9.96
CA ALA A 309 17.73 32.52 9.45
C ALA A 309 16.59 31.52 9.31
N THR A 310 15.37 32.02 9.11
CA THR A 310 14.18 31.19 8.84
C THR A 310 14.19 30.55 7.45
N GLN A 311 15.38 30.41 6.83
CA GLN A 311 15.60 29.89 5.49
C GLN A 311 16.92 29.11 5.43
N ILE A 312 16.89 27.97 4.76
CA ILE A 312 18.04 27.12 4.41
C ILE A 312 17.99 26.91 2.90
N GLN A 313 19.02 27.37 2.18
CA GLN A 313 19.20 26.97 0.79
C GLN A 313 19.57 25.48 0.76
N LEU A 314 18.79 24.69 0.02
CA LEU A 314 19.07 23.29 -0.21
C LEU A 314 20.21 23.14 -1.22
N PRO A 315 21.04 22.09 -1.08
CA PRO A 315 22.07 21.79 -2.05
C PRO A 315 21.43 21.41 -3.39
N ASP A 316 22.09 21.81 -4.47
CA ASP A 316 21.70 21.45 -5.83
C ASP A 316 21.97 19.95 -6.02
N TYR A 317 20.94 19.14 -5.78
CA TYR A 317 21.02 17.69 -5.74
C TYR A 317 19.74 17.06 -6.29
N TYR A 318 19.92 16.16 -7.25
CA TYR A 318 18.86 15.40 -7.90
C TYR A 318 18.54 14.14 -7.08
N GLY A 319 17.29 14.00 -6.65
CA GLY A 319 16.82 12.88 -5.83
C GLY A 319 16.35 13.27 -4.43
N MET A 320 16.13 12.27 -3.59
CA MET A 320 15.64 12.46 -2.22
C MET A 320 16.72 13.02 -1.31
N GLN A 321 16.35 14.05 -0.56
CA GLN A 321 17.16 14.73 0.44
C GLN A 321 16.45 14.66 1.81
N ILE A 322 17.19 14.39 2.87
CA ILE A 322 16.67 14.25 4.24
C ILE A 322 17.33 15.32 5.10
N LEU A 323 16.55 16.28 5.60
CA LEU A 323 17.00 17.28 6.57
C LEU A 323 16.74 16.76 8.00
N ARG A 324 17.76 16.80 8.83
CA ARG A 324 17.70 16.58 10.28
C ARG A 324 18.04 17.87 10.99
N ILE A 325 17.26 18.25 12.01
CA ILE A 325 17.54 19.41 12.88
C ILE A 325 17.78 18.88 14.31
N ALA A 326 18.91 19.24 14.92
CA ALA A 326 19.37 18.72 16.21
C ALA A 326 18.65 19.32 17.43
N LYS A 327 17.56 20.07 17.22
CA LYS A 327 16.70 20.60 18.28
C LYS A 327 15.42 19.79 18.30
N ASN A 328 15.20 19.06 19.39
CA ASN A 328 14.06 18.15 19.60
C ASN A 328 13.99 16.97 18.59
N GLU A 329 15.12 16.56 18.00
CA GLU A 329 15.27 15.38 17.12
C GLU A 329 14.27 15.26 15.94
N LYS A 330 13.85 16.38 15.33
CA LYS A 330 12.92 16.32 14.19
C LYS A 330 13.65 15.98 12.88
N MET A 331 13.06 15.06 12.11
CA MET A 331 13.50 14.67 10.75
C MET A 331 12.48 15.13 9.71
N TYR A 332 12.99 15.59 8.58
CA TYR A 332 12.26 16.15 7.43
C TYR A 332 12.78 15.47 6.16
N ILE A 333 11.89 15.14 5.22
CA ILE A 333 12.25 14.43 3.98
C ILE A 333 11.69 15.22 2.80
N LYS A 334 12.52 15.51 1.80
CA LYS A 334 12.14 16.13 0.53
C LYS A 334 12.54 15.22 -0.63
N ASN A 335 11.72 15.13 -1.66
CA ASN A 335 12.11 14.59 -2.96
C ASN A 335 12.28 15.76 -3.96
N SER A 336 13.45 15.87 -4.57
CA SER A 336 13.71 16.81 -5.66
C SER A 336 13.55 16.07 -6.98
N SER A 337 12.41 16.27 -7.66
CA SER A 337 12.24 15.93 -9.06
C SER A 337 12.03 17.23 -9.85
N THR A 338 12.65 17.30 -11.03
CA THR A 338 12.31 18.29 -12.06
C THR A 338 10.83 18.34 -12.32
#